data_AF-A0AAV5TLK4-F1
#
_entry.id   AF-A0AAV5TLK4-F1
#
_cell.length_a   1.000
_cell.length_b   1.000
_cell.length_c   1.000
_cell.angle_alpha   90.00
_cell.angle_beta   90.00
_cell.angle_gamma   90.00
#
_symmetry.space_group_name_H-M   'P 1'
#
loop_
_entity.id
_entity.type
_entity.pdbx_description
1 polymer ?
#
loop_
_entity_poly.entity_id
_entity_poly.type
_entity_poly.pdbx_seq_one_letter_code
_entity_poly.pdbx_strand_id
1 'polypeptide(L)'
;WPSSLSPSTMPKQEFDIIDYAAPVVMGILFAIGLFLSSIVINFTCIQKEDEITQFEKWGARHNMKMGPHSLAVVKKCLDKGRYLTDEDL
;
A
#
# COMPACT_ATOMS: atom_id res chain seq x y z
N TRP A 1 -62.37 10.33 -6.32
CA TRP A 1 -61.26 11.09 -5.70
C TRP A 1 -60.37 11.60 -6.85
N PRO A 2 -60.17 12.92 -6.99
CA PRO A 2 -59.28 13.52 -8.02
C PRO A 2 -57.82 13.39 -7.56
N SER A 3 -56.73 13.66 -8.27
CA SER A 3 -56.33 13.85 -9.67
C SER A 3 -54.79 13.93 -9.61
N SER A 4 -54.11 13.74 -10.76
CA SER A 4 -52.68 14.02 -11.00
C SER A 4 -51.64 13.11 -10.32
N LEU A 5 -51.15 12.13 -11.09
CA LEU A 5 -49.78 11.63 -10.94
C LEU A 5 -48.84 12.77 -11.38
N SER A 6 -48.48 13.64 -10.44
CA SER A 6 -47.27 14.47 -10.57
C SER A 6 -46.11 13.49 -10.84
N PRO A 7 -45.25 13.70 -11.85
CA PRO A 7 -44.05 12.89 -11.99
C PRO A 7 -43.34 13.02 -10.65
N SER A 8 -43.29 11.92 -9.91
CA SER A 8 -42.73 11.85 -8.58
C SER A 8 -41.31 12.39 -8.66
N THR A 9 -41.14 13.67 -8.33
CA THR A 9 -39.86 14.34 -8.23
C THR A 9 -39.11 13.57 -7.18
N MET A 10 -38.24 12.65 -7.61
CA MET A 10 -37.41 11.90 -6.68
C MET A 10 -36.67 12.95 -5.86
N PRO A 11 -36.76 12.93 -4.52
CA PRO A 11 -36.03 13.87 -3.70
C PRO A 11 -34.56 13.71 -4.04
N LYS A 12 -33.98 14.74 -4.67
CA LYS A 12 -32.56 14.71 -5.01
C LYS A 12 -31.81 14.90 -3.71
N GLN A 13 -31.01 13.91 -3.34
CA GLN A 13 -30.12 14.05 -2.21
C GLN A 13 -29.07 15.10 -2.58
N GLU A 14 -29.14 16.25 -1.91
CA GLU A 14 -28.12 17.28 -1.99
C GLU A 14 -26.95 16.81 -1.12
N PHE A 15 -25.82 16.51 -1.76
CA PHE A 15 -24.61 16.07 -1.09
C PHE A 15 -23.70 17.27 -0.89
N ASP A 16 -23.24 17.46 0.34
CA ASP A 16 -22.20 18.43 0.63
C ASP A 16 -20.83 17.83 0.28
N ILE A 17 -19.83 18.67 0.09
CA ILE A 17 -18.44 18.28 -0.23
C ILE A 17 -17.91 17.31 0.84
N ILE A 18 -18.35 17.46 2.08
CA ILE A 18 -17.97 16.61 3.22
C ILE A 18 -18.47 15.16 3.03
N ASP A 19 -19.63 14.96 2.42
CA ASP A 19 -20.17 13.62 2.19
C ASP A 19 -19.30 12.83 1.19
N TYR A 20 -18.60 13.53 0.29
CA TYR A 20 -17.62 12.95 -0.64
C TYR A 20 -16.25 12.72 -0.01
N ALA A 21 -15.93 13.37 1.12
CA ALA A 21 -14.66 13.19 1.82
C ALA A 21 -14.61 11.87 2.60
N ALA A 22 -15.75 11.37 3.08
CA ALA A 22 -15.81 10.15 3.89
C ALA A 22 -15.23 8.90 3.17
N PRO A 23 -15.53 8.60 1.89
CA PRO A 23 -14.87 7.52 1.15
C PRO A 23 -13.35 7.69 1.04
N VAL A 24 -12.88 8.92 0.86
CA VAL A 24 -11.44 9.23 0.75
C VAL A 24 -10.74 8.96 2.07
N VAL A 25 -11.29 9.45 3.18
CA VAL A 25 -10.76 9.22 4.52
C VAL A 25 -10.73 7.74 4.86
N MET A 26 -11.80 7.00 4.55
CA MET A 26 -11.84 5.55 4.75
C MET A 26 -10.80 4.82 3.90
N GLY A 27 -10.61 5.23 2.64
CA GLY A 27 -9.57 4.68 1.78
C GLY A 27 -8.16 4.89 2.35
N ILE A 28 -7.89 6.07 2.90
CA ILE A 28 -6.61 6.38 3.55
C ILE A 28 -6.41 5.51 4.79
N LEU A 29 -7.41 5.40 5.65
CA LEU A 29 -7.33 4.56 6.86
C LEU A 29 -7.09 3.09 6.52
N PHE A 30 -7.78 2.58 5.49
CA PHE A 30 -7.56 1.22 5.00
C PHE A 30 -6.14 1.01 4.47
N ALA A 31 -5.63 1.95 3.66
CA ALA A 31 -4.26 1.89 3.15
C ALA A 31 -3.22 1.92 4.28
N ILE A 32 -3.44 2.75 5.32
CA ILE A 32 -2.60 2.76 6.53
C ILE A 32 -2.65 1.39 7.22
N GLY A 33 -3.84 0.81 7.38
CA GLY A 33 -4.00 -0.52 7.98
C GLY A 33 -3.26 -1.61 7.21
N LEU A 34 -3.35 -1.62 5.88
CA LEU A 34 -2.61 -2.55 5.03
C LEU A 34 -1.10 -2.33 5.16
N PHE A 35 -0.65 -1.08 5.18
CA PHE A 35 0.77 -0.75 5.33
C PHE A 35 1.32 -1.23 6.67
N LEU A 36 0.64 -0.95 7.78
CA LEU A 36 1.03 -1.44 9.10
C LEU A 36 1.01 -2.97 9.18
N SER A 37 -0.01 -3.60 8.61
CA SER A 37 -0.10 -5.07 8.55
C SER A 37 1.07 -5.66 7.76
N SER A 38 1.46 -5.02 6.65
CA SER A 38 2.62 -5.46 5.86
C SER A 38 3.92 -5.38 6.64
N ILE A 39 4.08 -4.35 7.49
CA ILE A 39 5.24 -4.23 8.40
C ILE A 39 5.22 -5.38 9.41
N VAL A 40 4.09 -5.64 10.05
CA VAL A 40 3.98 -6.73 11.04
C VAL A 40 4.35 -8.05 10.40
N ILE A 41 3.76 -8.39 9.25
CA ILE A 41 4.07 -9.63 8.51
C ILE A 41 5.56 -9.68 8.14
N ASN A 42 6.13 -8.56 7.67
CA ASN A 42 7.55 -8.48 7.31
C ASN A 42 8.48 -8.80 8.48
N PHE A 43 8.14 -8.36 9.70
CA PHE A 43 8.93 -8.64 10.90
C PHE A 43 8.64 -9.98 11.56
N THR A 44 7.41 -10.48 11.53
CA THR A 44 7.01 -11.69 12.27
C THR A 44 7.05 -12.97 11.45
N CYS A 45 6.74 -12.89 10.15
CA CYS A 45 6.50 -14.07 9.32
C CYS A 45 7.67 -14.40 8.37
N ILE A 46 8.58 -13.45 8.13
CA ILE A 46 9.67 -13.66 7.17
C ILE A 46 10.82 -14.40 7.82
N GLN A 47 11.17 -15.51 7.21
CA GLN A 47 12.26 -16.38 7.62
C GLN A 47 13.49 -16.14 6.75
N LYS A 48 14.62 -16.73 7.14
CA LYS A 48 15.91 -16.58 6.44
C LYS A 48 15.97 -17.31 5.09
N GLU A 49 14.97 -18.14 4.81
CA GLU A 49 14.86 -18.93 3.59
C GLU A 49 13.94 -18.24 2.56
N ASP A 50 13.19 -17.23 2.99
CA ASP A 50 12.29 -16.47 2.13
C ASP A 50 13.06 -15.46 1.26
N GLU A 51 12.42 -15.03 0.18
CA GLU A 51 12.99 -14.01 -0.70
C GLU A 51 13.18 -12.66 0.00
N ILE A 52 14.24 -11.95 -0.40
CA ILE A 52 14.58 -10.64 0.14
C ILE A 52 13.45 -9.65 -0.17
N THR A 53 12.90 -9.07 0.88
CA THR A 53 11.75 -8.19 0.75
C THR A 53 12.08 -6.79 0.28
N GLN A 54 11.06 -6.09 -0.22
CA GLN A 54 11.20 -4.69 -0.59
C GLN A 54 11.55 -3.80 0.62
N PHE A 55 11.09 -4.15 1.83
CA PHE A 55 11.48 -3.47 3.06
C PHE A 55 12.97 -3.66 3.37
N GLU A 56 13.50 -4.88 3.21
CA GLU A 56 14.92 -5.15 3.38
C GLU A 56 15.77 -4.42 2.32
N LYS A 57 15.34 -4.38 1.06
CA LYS A 57 16.01 -3.62 0.00
C LYS A 57 16.01 -2.13 0.28
N TRP A 58 14.89 -1.57 0.72
CA TRP A 58 14.77 -0.16 1.08
C TRP A 58 15.62 0.18 2.32
N GLY A 59 15.59 -0.68 3.34
CA GLY A 59 16.44 -0.56 4.51
C GLY A 59 17.92 -0.60 4.15
N ALA A 60 18.34 -1.53 3.30
CA ALA A 60 19.73 -1.65 2.87
C ALA A 60 20.25 -0.41 2.13
N ARG A 61 19.40 0.28 1.36
CA ARG A 61 19.75 1.59 0.74
C ARG A 61 19.99 2.67 1.79
N HIS A 62 19.27 2.63 2.91
CA HIS A 62 19.42 3.56 4.03
C HIS A 62 20.32 3.01 5.15
N ASN A 63 21.09 1.95 4.90
CA ASN A 63 21.94 1.25 5.89
C ASN A 63 21.19 0.73 7.14
N MET A 64 19.89 0.48 7.05
CA MET A 64 19.04 0.03 8.14
C MET A 64 18.60 -1.43 7.93
N LYS A 65 18.77 -2.27 8.97
CA LYS A 65 18.40 -3.70 8.91
C LYS A 65 16.91 -3.85 9.19
N MET A 66 16.13 -4.06 8.14
CA MET A 66 14.65 -4.13 8.19
C MET A 66 14.10 -5.56 8.05
N GLY A 67 14.91 -6.57 8.32
CA GLY A 67 14.50 -7.97 8.21
C GLY A 67 15.55 -8.94 8.73
N PRO A 68 15.31 -10.26 8.61
CA PRO A 68 16.19 -11.28 9.15
C PRO A 68 17.53 -11.37 8.39
N HIS A 69 17.56 -11.02 7.10
CA HIS A 69 18.76 -11.13 6.28
C HIS A 69 19.79 -10.06 6.66
N SER A 70 21.07 -10.41 6.52
CA SER A 70 22.17 -9.48 6.79
C SER A 70 22.24 -8.40 5.71
N LEU A 71 22.53 -7.17 6.11
CA LEU A 71 22.69 -6.03 5.21
C LEU A 71 23.69 -6.29 4.08
N ALA A 72 24.76 -7.05 4.35
CA ALA A 72 25.76 -7.39 3.34
C ALA A 72 25.19 -8.27 2.22
N VAL A 73 24.30 -9.22 2.57
CA VAL A 73 23.64 -10.11 1.59
C VAL A 73 22.65 -9.31 0.75
N VAL A 74 21.85 -8.48 1.41
CA VAL A 74 20.84 -7.65 0.74
C VAL A 74 21.48 -6.65 -0.22
N LYS A 75 22.58 -5.99 0.18
CA LYS A 75 23.32 -5.06 -0.69
C LYS A 75 23.92 -5.76 -1.91
N LYS A 76 24.52 -6.93 -1.74
CA LYS A 76 25.03 -7.74 -2.87
C LYS A 76 23.91 -8.11 -3.85
N CYS A 77 22.74 -8.49 -3.34
CA CYS A 77 21.58 -8.80 -4.19
C CYS A 77 21.05 -7.57 -4.93
N LEU A 78 21.04 -6.41 -4.27
CA LEU A 78 20.62 -5.14 -4.86
C LEU A 78 21.58 -4.68 -5.98
N ASP A 79 22.88 -4.81 -5.76
CA ASP A 79 23.90 -4.43 -6.75
C ASP A 79 23.88 -5.37 -7.96
N LYS A 80 23.67 -6.68 -7.74
CA LYS A 80 23.45 -7.64 -8.83
C LYS A 80 22.21 -7.30 -9.67
N GLY A 81 21.11 -6.92 -9.03
CA GLY A 81 19.89 -6.51 -9.74
C GLY A 81 20.08 -5.24 -10.57
N ARG A 82 20.83 -4.25 -10.04
CA ARG A 82 21.18 -3.03 -10.79
C ARG A 82 22.02 -3.34 -12.03
N TYR A 83 23.07 -4.16 -11.87
CA TYR A 83 23.95 -4.53 -12.98
C TYR A 83 23.20 -5.19 -14.15
N LEU A 84 22.27 -6.10 -13.87
CA LEU A 84 21.44 -6.73 -14.90
C LEU A 84 20.57 -5.72 -15.65
N THR A 85 20.06 -4.69 -14.97
CA THR A 85 19.21 -3.67 -15.61
C THR A 85 20.01 -2.77 -16.57
N ASP A 86 21.30 -2.59 -16.30
CA ASP A 86 22.19 -1.73 -17.09
C ASP A 86 22.74 -2.44 -18.35
N GLU A 87 22.85 -3.78 -18.36
CA GLU A 87 23.29 -4.55 -19.54
C GLU A 87 22.14 -4.84 -20.53
N ASP A 88 20.90 -4.79 -20.07
CA ASP A 88 19.69 -5.04 -20.88
C ASP A 88 19.16 -3.76 -21.60
N LEU A 89 19.88 -2.63 -21.52
CA LEU A 89 19.49 -1.31 -22.07
C LEU A 89 20.37 -0.88 -23.26
#